data_AF-A0A7J2WSR0-F1
#
_entry.id   AF-A0A7J2WSR0-F1
#
_cell.length_a   1.000
_cell.length_b   1.000
_cell.length_c   1.000
_cell.angle_alpha   90.00
_cell.angle_beta   90.00
_cell.angle_gamma   90.00
#
_symmetry.space_group_name_H-M   'P 1'
#
loop_
_entity.id
_entity.type
_entity.pdbx_description
1 polymer ?
#
loop_
_entity_poly.entity_id
_entity_poly.type
_entity_poly.pdbx_seq_one_letter_code
_entity_poly.pdbx_strand_id
1 'polypeptide(L)'
;MGKLGAYIELSRPKNALMSILGALTGWVNSTSVYDARLILTCLIPPLVLMAGNAINDYYDAEIDAINKPHRPIPSGRVSKREALNIYITFSFLGIALSIFLGFIEFLIVTAFSSSWYIYARWLKRTGVPGNALVSLGVAFTLIFGSLAAGNSDK
;
A
#
# COMPACT_ATOMS: atom_id res chain seq x y z
N MET A 1 14.66 -19.41 4.84
CA MET A 1 13.23 -19.06 4.82
C MET A 1 12.60 -19.61 3.56
N GLY A 2 11.46 -20.31 3.66
CA GLY A 2 10.72 -20.76 2.48
C GLY A 2 10.12 -19.59 1.68
N LYS A 3 9.53 -19.91 0.52
CA LYS A 3 8.98 -18.93 -0.43
C LYS A 3 7.96 -17.97 0.20
N LEU A 4 7.11 -18.47 1.09
CA LEU A 4 6.15 -17.66 1.86
C LEU A 4 6.84 -16.58 2.71
N GLY A 5 7.95 -16.91 3.36
CA GLY A 5 8.72 -15.95 4.17
C GLY A 5 9.29 -14.81 3.32
N ALA A 6 9.69 -15.10 2.09
CA ALA A 6 10.19 -14.10 1.16
C ALA A 6 9.08 -13.13 0.68
N TYR A 7 7.86 -13.62 0.50
CA TYR A 7 6.70 -12.77 0.21
C TYR A 7 6.30 -11.88 1.39
N ILE A 8 6.37 -12.41 2.62
CA ILE A 8 6.13 -11.62 3.83
C ILE A 8 7.18 -10.52 3.95
N GLU A 9 8.46 -10.85 3.75
CA GLU A 9 9.56 -9.86 3.77
C GLU A 9 9.36 -8.76 2.71
N LEU A 10 9.03 -9.15 1.46
CA LEU A 10 8.73 -8.23 0.36
C LEU A 10 7.59 -7.25 0.70
N SER A 11 6.56 -7.75 1.37
CA SER A 11 5.37 -6.99 1.72
C SER A 11 5.60 -5.93 2.81
N ARG A 12 6.69 -6.06 3.58
CA ARG A 12 7.03 -5.20 4.74
C ARG A 12 5.88 -5.11 5.77
N PRO A 13 5.65 -6.15 6.59
CA PRO A 13 4.47 -6.26 7.46
C PRO A 13 4.38 -5.12 8.48
N LYS A 14 5.50 -4.54 8.90
CA LYS A 14 5.51 -3.36 9.78
C LYS A 14 4.81 -2.17 9.12
N ASN A 15 5.05 -1.91 7.83
CA ASN A 15 4.41 -0.81 7.10
C ASN A 15 2.91 -1.07 6.94
N ALA A 16 2.53 -2.31 6.64
CA ALA A 16 1.13 -2.72 6.57
C ALA A 16 0.42 -2.49 7.91
N LEU A 17 1.01 -2.92 9.03
CA LEU A 17 0.47 -2.68 10.37
C LEU A 17 0.29 -1.18 10.66
N MET A 18 1.29 -0.35 10.34
CA MET A 18 1.18 1.11 10.54
C MET A 18 0.02 1.72 9.73
N SER A 19 -0.24 1.22 8.52
CA SER A 19 -1.39 1.72 7.73
C SER A 19 -2.74 1.32 8.29
N ILE A 20 -2.85 0.14 8.90
CA ILE A 20 -4.06 -0.27 9.62
C ILE A 20 -4.31 0.67 10.79
N LEU A 21 -3.27 0.96 11.58
CA LEU A 21 -3.37 1.88 12.72
C LEU A 21 -3.73 3.30 12.28
N GLY A 22 -3.18 3.77 11.16
CA GLY A 22 -3.54 5.07 10.58
C GLY A 22 -5.01 5.13 10.18
N ALA A 23 -5.51 4.13 9.45
CA ALA A 23 -6.91 4.07 9.05
C ALA A 23 -7.87 3.94 10.23
N LEU A 24 -7.53 3.10 11.21
CA LEU A 24 -8.30 2.97 12.44
C LEU A 24 -8.35 4.30 13.20
N THR A 25 -7.21 5.00 13.30
CA THR A 25 -7.13 6.32 13.94
C THR A 25 -8.03 7.32 13.22
N GLY A 26 -8.02 7.35 11.88
CA GLY A 26 -8.92 8.19 11.10
C GLY A 26 -10.39 7.90 11.39
N TRP A 27 -10.75 6.61 11.43
CA TRP A 27 -12.12 6.16 11.70
C TRP A 27 -12.63 6.61 13.07
N VAL A 28 -11.90 6.27 14.15
CA VAL A 28 -12.34 6.54 15.53
C VAL A 28 -12.37 8.03 15.87
N ASN A 29 -11.66 8.87 15.13
CA ASN A 29 -11.74 10.32 15.26
C ASN A 29 -12.94 10.92 14.51
N SER A 30 -13.60 10.16 13.63
CA SER A 30 -14.70 10.63 12.78
C SER A 30 -16.06 10.10 13.22
N THR A 31 -16.14 8.89 13.76
CA THR A 31 -17.40 8.30 14.24
C THR A 31 -17.17 7.40 15.46
N SER A 32 -18.22 7.21 16.26
CA SER A 32 -18.28 6.21 17.33
C SER A 32 -18.96 4.90 16.88
N VAL A 33 -19.41 4.82 15.62
CA VAL A 33 -20.04 3.64 15.04
C VAL A 33 -18.97 2.64 14.57
N TYR A 34 -19.18 1.36 14.90
CA TYR A 34 -18.32 0.26 14.48
C TYR A 34 -19.15 -0.73 13.66
N ASP A 35 -19.04 -0.65 12.34
CA ASP A 35 -19.78 -1.50 11.39
C ASP A 35 -18.83 -2.34 10.51
N ALA A 36 -19.41 -3.08 9.55
CA ALA A 36 -18.63 -3.93 8.64
C ALA A 36 -17.67 -3.14 7.72
N ARG A 37 -17.89 -1.84 7.52
CA ARG A 37 -17.06 -1.00 6.65
C ARG A 37 -15.74 -0.64 7.31
N LEU A 38 -15.67 -0.63 8.64
CA LEU A 38 -14.39 -0.52 9.35
C LEU A 38 -13.42 -1.64 8.94
N ILE A 39 -13.91 -2.86 8.74
CA ILE A 39 -13.08 -4.00 8.32
C ILE A 39 -12.42 -3.70 6.96
N LEU A 40 -13.21 -3.23 5.99
CA LEU A 40 -12.70 -2.85 4.67
C LEU A 40 -11.74 -1.66 4.77
N THR A 41 -12.07 -0.67 5.60
CA THR A 41 -11.27 0.53 5.83
C THR A 41 -9.89 0.19 6.39
N CYS A 42 -9.80 -0.79 7.29
CA CYS A 42 -8.54 -1.30 7.82
C CYS A 42 -7.82 -2.24 6.84
N LEU A 43 -8.53 -2.94 5.96
CA LEU A 43 -7.93 -3.90 5.02
C LEU A 43 -7.35 -3.26 3.75
N ILE A 44 -7.94 -2.18 3.24
CA ILE A 44 -7.54 -1.59 1.96
C ILE A 44 -6.15 -0.92 2.00
N PRO A 45 -5.83 -0.04 2.97
CA PRO A 45 -4.53 0.62 3.04
C PRO A 45 -3.32 -0.34 3.04
N PRO A 46 -3.28 -1.43 3.84
CA PRO A 46 -2.15 -2.35 3.79
C PRO A 46 -2.02 -3.04 2.42
N LEU A 47 -3.11 -3.35 1.71
CA LEU A 47 -3.03 -3.90 0.35
C LEU A 47 -2.32 -2.92 -0.60
N VAL A 48 -2.72 -1.65 -0.58
CA VAL A 48 -2.11 -0.60 -1.42
C VAL A 48 -0.63 -0.41 -1.09
N LEU A 49 -0.27 -0.41 0.20
CA LEU A 49 1.13 -0.26 0.63
C LEU A 49 1.99 -1.48 0.30
N MET A 50 1.46 -2.70 0.47
CA MET A 50 2.16 -3.92 0.09
C MET A 50 2.37 -4.00 -1.43
N ALA A 51 1.39 -3.55 -2.22
CA ALA A 51 1.56 -3.39 -3.66
C ALA A 51 2.69 -2.39 -3.98
N GLY A 52 2.68 -1.23 -3.32
CA GLY A 52 3.72 -0.21 -3.43
C GLY A 52 5.11 -0.74 -3.09
N ASN A 53 5.22 -1.56 -2.04
CA ASN A 53 6.47 -2.21 -1.67
C ASN A 53 6.97 -3.17 -2.75
N ALA A 54 6.08 -3.98 -3.33
CA ALA A 54 6.43 -4.94 -4.37
C ALA A 54 6.91 -4.26 -5.66
N ILE A 55 6.21 -3.22 -6.14
CA ILE A 55 6.63 -2.48 -7.34
C ILE A 55 7.90 -1.65 -7.09
N ASN A 56 8.09 -1.15 -5.86
CA ASN A 56 9.31 -0.48 -5.48
C ASN A 56 10.53 -1.42 -5.58
N ASP A 57 10.41 -2.64 -5.07
CA ASP A 57 11.48 -3.64 -5.10
C ASP A 57 11.72 -4.17 -6.52
N TYR A 58 10.65 -4.26 -7.33
CA TYR A 58 10.76 -4.59 -8.76
C TYR A 58 11.73 -3.65 -9.48
N TYR A 59 11.59 -2.34 -9.28
CA TYR A 59 12.45 -1.33 -9.91
C TYR A 59 13.83 -1.21 -9.24
N ASP A 60 13.95 -1.55 -7.96
CA ASP A 60 15.21 -1.50 -7.22
C ASP A 60 16.08 -2.74 -7.38
N ALA A 61 15.60 -3.82 -7.99
CA ALA A 61 16.29 -5.12 -8.01
C ALA A 61 17.79 -5.04 -8.37
N GLU A 62 18.16 -4.24 -9.37
CA GLU A 62 19.56 -4.08 -9.82
C GLU A 62 20.39 -3.25 -8.81
N ILE A 63 19.78 -2.21 -8.24
CA ILE A 63 20.41 -1.36 -7.23
C ILE A 63 20.59 -2.14 -5.92
N ASP A 64 19.58 -2.90 -5.53
CA ASP A 64 19.59 -3.74 -4.34
C ASP A 64 20.49 -4.97 -4.51
N ALA A 65 20.77 -5.45 -5.73
CA ALA A 65 21.78 -6.48 -5.94
C ALA A 65 23.18 -6.04 -5.48
N ILE A 66 23.47 -4.73 -5.56
CA ILE A 66 24.72 -4.15 -5.08
C ILE A 66 24.61 -3.80 -3.59
N ASN A 67 23.56 -3.05 -3.21
CA ASN A 67 23.46 -2.45 -1.89
C ASN A 67 22.90 -3.40 -0.81
N LYS A 68 22.01 -4.31 -1.19
CA LYS A 68 21.21 -5.17 -0.28
C LYS A 68 20.95 -6.56 -0.90
N PRO A 69 22.01 -7.33 -1.23
CA PRO A 69 21.89 -8.57 -2.01
C PRO A 69 21.02 -9.65 -1.33
N HIS A 70 20.83 -9.55 -0.01
CA HIS A 70 19.97 -10.46 0.77
C HIS A 70 18.46 -10.28 0.51
N ARG A 71 18.02 -9.15 -0.08
CA ARG A 71 16.60 -8.87 -0.31
C ARG A 71 15.93 -9.92 -1.20
N PRO A 72 14.59 -10.09 -1.13
CA PRO A 72 13.89 -11.19 -1.80
C PRO A 72 14.16 -11.29 -3.30
N ILE A 73 14.17 -10.15 -4.02
CA ILE A 73 14.39 -10.16 -5.47
C ILE A 73 15.86 -10.41 -5.85
N PRO A 74 16.85 -9.64 -5.34
CA PRO A 74 18.25 -9.88 -5.69
C PRO A 74 18.79 -11.24 -5.27
N SER A 75 18.30 -11.79 -4.14
CA SER A 75 18.68 -13.12 -3.67
C SER A 75 18.03 -14.27 -4.46
N GLY A 76 17.19 -13.98 -5.45
CA GLY A 76 16.49 -14.97 -6.27
C GLY A 76 15.34 -15.71 -5.56
N ARG A 77 15.04 -15.37 -4.30
CA ARG A 77 13.91 -15.96 -3.55
C ARG A 77 12.55 -15.56 -4.12
N VAL A 78 12.48 -14.41 -4.78
CA VAL A 78 11.31 -13.87 -5.48
C VAL A 78 11.77 -13.33 -6.83
N SER A 79 11.10 -13.68 -7.91
CA SER A 79 11.38 -13.14 -9.24
C SER A 79 10.77 -11.74 -9.42
N LYS A 80 11.32 -10.94 -10.33
CA LYS A 80 10.70 -9.67 -10.78
C LYS A 80 9.24 -9.88 -11.23
N ARG A 81 8.94 -10.99 -11.91
CA ARG A 81 7.58 -11.30 -12.37
C ARG A 81 6.62 -11.55 -11.19
N GLU A 82 7.06 -12.26 -10.16
CA GLU A 82 6.27 -12.48 -8.95
C GLU A 82 6.00 -11.16 -8.21
N ALA A 83 7.01 -10.30 -8.07
CA ALA A 83 6.82 -8.97 -7.46
C ALA A 83 5.81 -8.12 -8.25
N LEU A 84 5.87 -8.13 -9.59
CA LEU A 84 4.90 -7.44 -10.43
C LEU A 84 3.48 -8.01 -10.27
N ASN A 85 3.35 -9.35 -10.21
CA ASN A 85 2.06 -9.99 -9.96
C ASN A 85 1.49 -9.62 -8.60
N ILE A 86 2.32 -9.51 -7.55
CA ILE A 86 1.89 -9.06 -6.21
C ILE A 86 1.37 -7.62 -6.29
N TYR A 87 2.11 -6.73 -6.97
CA TYR A 87 1.66 -5.35 -7.19
C TYR A 87 0.27 -5.31 -7.85
N ILE A 88 0.11 -6.00 -9.00
CA ILE A 88 -1.16 -6.01 -9.74
C ILE A 88 -2.29 -6.59 -8.89
N THR A 89 -2.04 -7.72 -8.22
CA THR A 89 -3.07 -8.42 -7.43
C THR A 89 -3.53 -7.57 -6.25
N PHE A 90 -2.61 -7.01 -5.47
CA PHE A 90 -2.97 -6.22 -4.29
C PHE A 90 -3.55 -4.85 -4.65
N SER A 91 -3.07 -4.19 -5.71
CA SER A 91 -3.71 -3.00 -6.24
C SER A 91 -5.13 -3.28 -6.73
N PHE A 92 -5.33 -4.36 -7.49
CA PHE A 92 -6.66 -4.75 -7.96
C PHE A 92 -7.61 -5.05 -6.79
N LEU A 93 -7.17 -5.82 -5.79
CA LEU A 93 -7.98 -6.13 -4.61
C LEU A 93 -8.33 -4.86 -3.82
N GLY A 94 -7.36 -3.97 -3.58
CA GLY A 94 -7.61 -2.71 -2.89
C GLY A 94 -8.66 -1.86 -3.63
N ILE A 95 -8.51 -1.71 -4.95
CA ILE A 95 -9.44 -0.96 -5.80
C ILE A 95 -10.82 -1.62 -5.80
N ALA A 96 -10.92 -2.93 -6.01
CA ALA A 96 -12.19 -3.65 -6.03
C ALA A 96 -12.94 -3.53 -4.69
N LEU A 97 -12.23 -3.68 -3.57
CA LEU A 97 -12.83 -3.56 -2.24
C LEU A 97 -13.29 -2.13 -1.91
N SER A 98 -12.59 -1.12 -2.41
CA SER A 98 -12.94 0.28 -2.17
C SER A 98 -14.27 0.71 -2.80
N ILE A 99 -14.77 -0.02 -3.81
CA ILE A 99 -16.08 0.21 -4.43
C ILE A 99 -17.21 0.06 -3.39
N PHE A 100 -17.06 -0.86 -2.43
CA PHE A 100 -18.03 -1.08 -1.36
C PHE A 100 -18.03 0.02 -0.29
N LEU A 101 -17.02 0.90 -0.29
CA LEU A 101 -16.96 2.06 0.63
C LEU A 101 -17.54 3.32 -0.01
N GLY A 102 -17.39 3.49 -1.32
CA GLY A 102 -17.94 4.63 -2.04
C GLY A 102 -17.10 5.05 -3.25
N PHE A 103 -17.64 5.97 -4.04
CA PHE A 103 -16.99 6.43 -5.26
C PHE A 103 -15.70 7.22 -4.99
N ILE A 104 -15.67 8.02 -3.91
CA ILE A 104 -14.48 8.82 -3.58
C ILE A 104 -13.35 7.91 -3.09
N GLU A 105 -13.67 6.92 -2.25
CA GLU A 105 -12.74 5.90 -1.76
C GLU A 105 -12.13 5.12 -2.93
N PHE A 106 -12.96 4.73 -3.90
CA PHE A 106 -12.51 4.12 -5.15
C PHE A 106 -11.50 4.98 -5.93
N LEU A 107 -11.80 6.27 -6.12
CA LEU A 107 -10.91 7.18 -6.83
C LEU A 107 -9.57 7.35 -6.10
N ILE A 108 -9.59 7.53 -4.78
CA ILE A 108 -8.39 7.70 -3.98
C ILE A 108 -7.51 6.45 -4.05
N VAL A 109 -8.09 5.26 -3.84
CA VAL A 109 -7.34 4.00 -3.84
C VAL A 109 -6.74 3.71 -5.21
N THR A 110 -7.47 4.03 -6.28
CA THR A 110 -6.97 3.94 -7.66
C THR A 110 -5.81 4.90 -7.91
N ALA A 111 -5.94 6.14 -7.45
CA ALA A 111 -4.90 7.16 -7.59
C ALA A 111 -3.61 6.77 -6.84
N PHE A 112 -3.71 6.30 -5.59
CA PHE A 112 -2.53 5.86 -4.82
C PHE A 112 -1.90 4.59 -5.39
N SER A 113 -2.70 3.60 -5.80
CA SER A 113 -2.19 2.38 -6.45
C SER A 113 -1.39 2.70 -7.72
N SER A 114 -1.86 3.65 -8.52
CA SER A 114 -1.18 4.13 -9.73
C SER A 114 0.05 4.97 -9.38
N SER A 115 -0.06 5.82 -8.36
CA SER A 115 1.02 6.70 -7.90
C SER A 115 2.22 5.91 -7.40
N TRP A 116 2.03 4.73 -6.79
CA TRP A 116 3.15 3.87 -6.38
C TRP A 116 3.97 3.35 -7.56
N TYR A 117 3.33 3.03 -8.68
CA TYR A 117 4.05 2.69 -9.91
C TYR A 117 4.84 3.89 -10.44
N ILE A 118 4.19 5.06 -10.50
CA ILE A 118 4.82 6.31 -10.93
C ILE A 118 6.02 6.68 -10.05
N TYR A 119 5.86 6.51 -8.73
CA TYR A 119 6.91 6.69 -7.75
C TYR A 119 8.10 5.79 -8.01
N ALA A 120 7.83 4.48 -8.09
CA ALA A 120 8.87 3.48 -8.20
C ALA A 120 9.66 3.61 -9.51
N ARG A 121 8.98 3.98 -10.60
CA ARG A 121 9.61 4.14 -11.92
C ARG A 121 10.36 5.46 -12.07
N TRP A 122 9.80 6.59 -11.60
CA TRP A 122 10.31 7.92 -11.93
C TRP A 122 10.58 8.80 -10.70
N LEU A 123 9.58 9.02 -9.83
CA LEU A 123 9.67 10.09 -8.83
C LEU A 123 10.66 9.79 -7.71
N LYS A 124 10.96 8.52 -7.41
CA LYS A 124 11.87 8.18 -6.32
C LYS A 124 13.28 8.78 -6.44
N ARG A 125 13.69 9.17 -7.66
CA ARG A 125 15.00 9.79 -7.95
C ARG A 125 14.96 11.32 -7.98
N THR A 126 13.81 11.94 -7.71
CA THR A 126 13.59 13.39 -7.88
C THR A 126 13.80 14.19 -6.59
N GLY A 127 14.09 13.54 -5.46
CA GLY A 127 14.26 14.21 -4.16
C GLY A 127 12.93 14.65 -3.56
N VAL A 128 12.69 15.96 -3.48
CA VAL A 128 11.52 16.55 -2.80
C VAL A 128 10.18 16.00 -3.32
N PRO A 129 9.91 15.93 -4.64
CA PRO A 129 8.62 15.42 -5.14
C PRO A 129 8.37 13.95 -4.78
N GLY A 130 9.42 13.12 -4.83
CA GLY A 130 9.34 11.72 -4.39
C GLY A 130 9.02 11.61 -2.91
N ASN A 131 9.71 12.38 -2.06
CA ASN A 131 9.46 12.38 -0.62
C ASN A 131 8.07 12.91 -0.27
N ALA A 132 7.58 13.93 -0.98
CA ALA A 132 6.23 14.45 -0.80
C ALA A 132 5.16 13.38 -1.06
N LEU A 133 5.32 12.57 -2.11
CA LEU A 133 4.39 11.47 -2.39
C LEU A 133 4.44 10.37 -1.31
N VAL A 134 5.62 10.06 -0.76
CA VAL A 134 5.74 9.12 0.37
C VAL A 134 5.05 9.65 1.61
N SER A 135 5.27 10.92 1.97
CA SER A 135 4.59 11.58 3.10
C SER A 135 3.08 11.61 2.90
N LEU A 136 2.62 11.88 1.68
CA LEU A 136 1.21 11.85 1.32
C LEU A 136 0.64 10.43 1.45
N GLY A 137 1.41 9.38 1.12
CA GLY A 137 1.03 7.99 1.33
C GLY A 137 0.81 7.62 2.81
N VAL A 138 1.57 8.24 3.73
CA VAL A 138 1.35 8.08 5.18
C VAL A 138 0.07 8.81 5.59
N ALA A 139 -0.07 10.09 5.22
CA ALA A 139 -1.25 10.90 5.54
C ALA A 139 -2.55 10.30 4.98
N PHE A 140 -2.49 9.71 3.79
CA PHE A 140 -3.60 9.02 3.14
C PHE A 140 -4.26 7.98 4.05
N THR A 141 -3.49 7.22 4.84
CA THR A 141 -4.07 6.18 5.69
C THR A 141 -5.06 6.76 6.71
N LEU A 142 -4.70 7.88 7.34
CA LEU A 142 -5.57 8.62 8.27
C LEU A 142 -6.77 9.22 7.55
N ILE A 143 -6.52 9.93 6.44
CA ILE A 143 -7.57 10.60 5.66
C ILE A 143 -8.60 9.59 5.13
N PHE A 144 -8.14 8.45 4.63
CA PHE A 144 -8.99 7.37 4.14
C PHE A 144 -9.87 6.80 5.25
N GLY A 145 -9.30 6.60 6.44
CA GLY A 145 -10.04 6.17 7.63
C GLY A 145 -11.20 7.11 7.98
N SER A 146 -10.90 8.42 8.04
CA SER A 146 -11.91 9.44 8.36
C SER A 146 -12.97 9.59 7.28
N LEU A 147 -12.58 9.52 6.01
CA LEU A 147 -13.50 9.65 4.88
C LEU A 147 -14.49 8.48 4.84
N ALA A 148 -14.00 7.25 4.97
CA ALA A 148 -14.85 6.06 4.96
C ALA A 148 -15.84 6.05 6.13
N ALA A 149 -15.43 6.54 7.30
CA ALA A 149 -16.28 6.70 8.48
C ALA A 149 -17.42 7.71 8.27
N GLY A 150 -17.16 8.84 7.61
CA GLY A 150 -18.20 9.87 7.39
C GLY A 150 -19.36 9.41 6.49
N ASN A 151 -19.19 8.31 5.76
CA ASN A 151 -20.27 7.69 5.02
C ASN A 151 -21.06 6.66 5.86
N SER A 152 -20.58 6.24 7.02
CA SER A 152 -21.26 5.29 7.92
C SER A 152 -22.29 5.94 8.82
N ASP A 153 -22.22 7.26 8.99
CA ASP A 153 -23.20 8.04 9.75
C ASP A 153 -24.46 8.40 8.91
N LYS A 154 -24.54 7.95 7.65
CA LYS A 154 -25.69 8.12 6.75
C LYS A 154 -26.50 6.83 6.67
#